data_AF-A0A699ZBQ7-F1
#
_entry.id   AF-A0A699ZBQ7-F1
#
_cell.length_a   1.000
_cell.length_b   1.000
_cell.length_c   1.000
_cell.angle_alpha   90.00
_cell.angle_beta   90.00
_cell.angle_gamma   90.00
#
_symmetry.space_group_name_H-M   'P 1'
#
loop_
_entity.id
_entity.type
_entity.pdbx_description
1 polymer ?
#
loop_
_entity_poly.entity_id
_entity_poly.type
_entity_poly.pdbx_seq_one_letter_code
_entity_poly.pdbx_strand_id
1 'polypeptide(L)'
;VSGHDGGTGASPISSIKHAGGPMEMGLSEVHQTLVRNELRERVVVRVDGGVRSGRDVLMGAMMGADEYGFGTVAMIATGCIMARVCHTNNCPVGVASQREELRARFPGAPADLVNYFHFVAEE
;
A
#
# COMPACT_ATOMS: atom_id res chain seq x y z
N VAL A 1 -8.45 0.86 7.20
CA VAL A 1 -7.96 -0.40 7.80
C VAL A 1 -6.69 -0.79 7.08
N SER A 2 -5.58 -0.96 7.79
CA SER A 2 -4.29 -1.31 7.20
C SER A 2 -3.88 -2.70 7.63
N GLY A 3 -3.56 -3.57 6.67
CA GLY A 3 -3.09 -4.94 6.93
C GLY A 3 -1.62 -4.99 7.38
N HIS A 4 -1.22 -6.11 7.98
CA HIS A 4 0.17 -6.34 8.41
C HIS A 4 1.20 -6.34 7.27
N ASP A 5 0.76 -6.47 6.02
CA ASP A 5 1.61 -6.48 4.81
C ASP A 5 2.01 -5.08 4.32
N GLY A 6 1.75 -4.04 5.13
CA GLY A 6 2.19 -2.68 4.87
C GLY A 6 3.71 -2.55 4.69
N GLY A 7 4.12 -1.66 3.79
CA GLY A 7 5.53 -1.27 3.63
C GLY A 7 5.99 -0.30 4.72
N THR A 8 7.30 -0.23 4.95
CA THR A 8 7.91 0.78 5.83
C THR A 8 9.31 1.13 5.36
N GLY A 9 9.70 2.39 5.55
CA GLY A 9 11.08 2.85 5.34
C GLY A 9 12.02 2.40 6.45
N ALA A 10 11.53 2.32 7.70
CA ALA A 10 12.28 1.91 8.88
C ALA A 10 11.33 1.44 9.98
N SER A 11 11.55 0.24 10.52
CA SER A 11 10.79 -0.31 11.64
C SER A 11 11.58 -1.44 12.29
N PRO A 12 11.40 -1.75 13.59
CA PRO A 12 11.90 -2.98 14.17
C PRO A 12 11.43 -4.20 13.36
N ILE A 13 12.35 -5.13 13.11
CA ILE A 13 12.05 -6.38 12.39
C ILE A 13 10.99 -7.18 13.13
N SER A 14 11.01 -7.16 14.46
CA SER A 14 10.00 -7.82 15.29
C SER A 14 8.60 -7.30 14.97
N SER A 15 8.40 -5.98 14.87
CA SER A 15 7.12 -5.38 14.51
C SER A 15 6.69 -5.80 13.10
N ILE A 16 7.60 -5.75 12.11
CA ILE A 16 7.30 -6.16 10.72
C ILE A 16 6.85 -7.62 10.63
N LYS A 17 7.36 -8.49 11.52
CA LYS A 17 7.10 -9.93 11.46
C LYS A 17 6.02 -10.42 12.43
N HIS A 18 5.69 -9.65 13.46
CA HIS A 18 4.90 -10.15 14.59
C HIS A 18 3.82 -9.18 15.09
N ALA A 19 3.62 -8.01 14.46
CA ALA A 19 2.55 -7.09 14.81
C ALA A 19 1.58 -6.88 13.63
N GLY A 20 0.28 -6.93 13.93
CA GLY A 20 -0.80 -6.73 12.96
C GLY A 20 -1.49 -8.04 12.54
N GLY A 21 -2.62 -7.88 11.86
CA GLY A 21 -3.40 -8.96 11.26
C GLY A 21 -3.66 -8.71 9.77
N PRO A 22 -4.13 -9.73 9.03
CA PRO A 22 -4.50 -9.59 7.62
C PRO A 22 -5.63 -8.55 7.46
N MET A 23 -5.58 -7.80 6.36
CA MET A 23 -6.54 -6.73 6.12
C MET A 23 -7.99 -7.26 6.01
N GLU A 24 -8.15 -8.48 5.51
CA GLU A 24 -9.42 -9.14 5.24
C GLU A 24 -10.24 -9.31 6.52
N MET A 25 -9.58 -9.70 7.62
CA MET A 25 -10.23 -9.85 8.92
C MET A 25 -10.65 -8.50 9.48
N GLY A 26 -9.73 -7.54 9.53
CA GLY A 26 -10.02 -6.21 10.08
C GLY A 26 -11.05 -5.43 9.28
N LEU A 27 -11.00 -5.51 7.94
CA LEU A 27 -11.95 -4.84 7.05
C LEU A 27 -13.35 -5.40 7.23
N SER A 28 -13.48 -6.72 7.22
CA SER A 28 -14.77 -7.40 7.42
C SER A 28 -15.36 -7.09 8.80
N GLU A 29 -14.53 -7.09 9.85
CA GLU A 29 -14.96 -6.75 11.21
C GLU A 29 -15.48 -5.32 11.30
N VAL A 30 -14.73 -4.35 10.76
CA VAL A 30 -15.14 -2.94 10.71
C VAL A 30 -16.45 -2.78 9.94
N HIS A 31 -16.55 -3.38 8.75
CA HIS A 31 -17.75 -3.30 7.92
C HIS A 31 -18.97 -3.86 8.66
N GLN A 32 -18.87 -5.10 9.16
CA GLN A 32 -19.98 -5.74 9.88
C GLN A 32 -20.38 -4.97 11.14
N THR A 33 -19.42 -4.43 11.89
CA THR A 33 -19.69 -3.66 13.10
C THR A 33 -20.41 -2.36 12.77
N LEU A 34 -19.97 -1.63 11.74
CA LEU A 34 -20.62 -0.41 11.31
C LEU A 34 -22.03 -0.66 10.78
N VAL A 35 -22.24 -1.74 10.03
CA VAL A 35 -23.58 -2.12 9.53
C VAL A 35 -24.51 -2.46 10.69
N ARG A 36 -24.08 -3.30 11.64
CA ARG A 36 -24.90 -3.70 12.79
C ARG A 36 -25.31 -2.53 13.69
N ASN A 37 -24.57 -1.43 13.65
CA ASN A 37 -24.84 -0.23 14.44
C ASN A 37 -25.47 0.91 13.62
N GLU A 38 -25.86 0.66 12.36
CA GLU A 38 -26.45 1.69 11.48
C GLU A 38 -25.51 2.92 11.28
N LEU A 39 -24.20 2.68 11.32
CA LEU A 39 -23.17 3.70 11.16
C LEU A 39 -22.43 3.62 9.81
N ARG A 40 -22.63 2.55 9.03
CA ARG A 40 -21.84 2.29 7.82
C ARG A 40 -21.92 3.39 6.77
N GLU A 41 -23.07 4.01 6.60
CA GLU A 41 -23.29 5.09 5.62
C GLU A 41 -22.64 6.42 6.03
N ARG A 42 -22.17 6.54 7.28
CA ARG A 42 -21.59 7.78 7.81
C ARG A 42 -20.11 7.94 7.52
N VAL A 43 -19.46 6.90 7.01
CA VAL A 43 -18.00 6.85 6.84
C VAL A 43 -17.60 6.17 5.55
N VAL A 44 -16.48 6.63 4.99
CA VAL A 44 -15.76 5.95 3.91
C VAL A 44 -14.75 4.99 4.55
N VAL A 45 -14.79 3.72 4.19
CA VAL A 45 -13.86 2.69 4.68
C VAL A 45 -12.78 2.44 3.64
N ARG A 46 -11.58 2.99 3.88
CA ARG A 46 -10.40 2.74 3.05
C ARG A 46 -9.61 1.53 3.53
N VAL A 47 -9.06 0.73 2.62
CA VAL A 47 -8.16 -0.40 2.93
C VAL A 47 -6.80 -0.27 2.25
N ASP A 48 -5.74 -0.67 2.92
CA ASP A 48 -4.41 -0.89 2.33
C ASP A 48 -3.67 -2.03 3.02
N GLY A 49 -2.45 -2.32 2.55
CA GLY A 49 -1.61 -3.39 3.08
C GLY A 49 -1.59 -4.60 2.15
N GLY A 50 -0.74 -4.54 1.12
CA GLY A 50 -0.54 -5.66 0.20
C GLY A 50 -1.43 -5.69 -1.03
N VAL A 51 -2.25 -4.66 -1.31
CA VAL A 51 -3.04 -4.52 -2.54
C VAL A 51 -2.12 -4.26 -3.74
N ARG A 52 -2.22 -5.09 -4.80
CA ARG A 52 -1.31 -5.05 -5.96
C ARG A 52 -2.00 -5.13 -7.31
N SER A 53 -3.20 -5.71 -7.39
CA SER A 53 -3.89 -5.95 -8.67
C SER A 53 -5.38 -5.59 -8.60
N GLY A 54 -6.07 -5.61 -9.75
CA GLY A 54 -7.52 -5.41 -9.85
C GLY A 54 -8.30 -6.45 -9.04
N ARG A 55 -7.85 -7.71 -9.05
CA ARG A 55 -8.39 -8.75 -8.18
C ARG A 55 -8.34 -8.39 -6.69
N ASP A 56 -7.24 -7.84 -6.19
CA ASP A 56 -7.12 -7.46 -4.78
C ASP A 56 -8.10 -6.32 -4.42
N VAL A 57 -8.26 -5.37 -5.34
CA VAL A 57 -9.26 -4.30 -5.23
C VAL A 57 -10.67 -4.89 -5.14
N LEU A 58 -11.03 -5.80 -6.04
CA LEU A 58 -12.35 -6.44 -6.05
C LEU A 58 -12.61 -7.23 -4.77
N MET A 59 -11.61 -7.96 -4.27
CA MET A 59 -11.71 -8.67 -2.99
C MET A 59 -11.97 -7.70 -1.83
N GLY A 60 -11.26 -6.57 -1.78
CA GLY A 60 -11.51 -5.50 -0.79
C GLY A 60 -12.93 -4.92 -0.91
N ALA A 61 -13.40 -4.69 -2.14
CA ALA A 61 -14.74 -4.18 -2.42
C ALA A 61 -15.82 -5.12 -1.84
N MET A 62 -15.69 -6.43 -2.12
CA MET A 62 -16.61 -7.46 -1.62
C MET A 62 -16.61 -7.58 -0.10
N MET A 63 -15.50 -7.24 0.56
CA MET A 63 -15.38 -7.18 2.02
C MET A 63 -15.86 -5.86 2.62
N GLY A 64 -16.24 -4.89 1.78
CA GLY A 64 -16.91 -3.66 2.18
C GLY A 64 -16.04 -2.41 2.25
N ALA A 65 -14.88 -2.41 1.57
CA ALA A 65 -14.09 -1.20 1.35
C ALA A 65 -14.69 -0.30 0.26
N ASP A 66 -14.53 1.01 0.44
CA ASP A 66 -14.91 2.05 -0.52
C ASP A 66 -13.70 2.56 -1.31
N GLU A 67 -12.50 2.50 -0.71
CA GLU A 67 -11.26 3.04 -1.29
C GLU A 67 -10.06 2.15 -1.00
N TYR A 68 -9.04 2.24 -1.86
CA TYR A 68 -7.89 1.33 -1.88
C TYR A 68 -6.57 2.10 -1.88
N GLY A 69 -5.70 1.81 -0.92
CA GLY A 69 -4.39 2.42 -0.78
C GLY A 69 -3.28 1.55 -1.36
N PHE A 70 -2.38 2.17 -2.10
CA PHE A 70 -1.23 1.53 -2.74
C PHE A 70 0.06 2.26 -2.33
N GLY A 71 0.99 1.54 -1.73
CA GLY A 71 2.29 2.08 -1.32
C GLY A 71 3.43 1.44 -2.10
N THR A 72 3.81 0.22 -1.70
CA THR A 72 4.97 -0.49 -2.26
C THR A 72 4.92 -0.63 -3.78
N VAL A 73 3.77 -0.98 -4.36
CA VAL A 73 3.62 -1.13 -5.82
C VAL A 73 3.71 0.20 -6.56
N ALA A 74 3.22 1.29 -5.98
CA ALA A 74 3.41 2.64 -6.53
C ALA A 74 4.90 3.05 -6.51
N MET A 75 5.62 2.69 -5.44
CA MET A 75 7.08 2.88 -5.40
C MET A 75 7.80 2.02 -6.44
N ILE A 76 7.35 0.78 -6.68
CA ILE A 76 7.93 -0.11 -7.71
C ILE A 76 7.67 0.46 -9.11
N ALA A 77 6.43 0.88 -9.40
CA ALA A 77 6.07 1.50 -10.67
C ALA A 77 6.94 2.73 -10.99
N THR A 78 7.40 3.44 -9.97
CA THR A 78 8.27 4.62 -10.11
C THR A 78 9.78 4.32 -9.95
N GLY A 79 10.18 3.05 -9.86
CA GLY A 79 11.59 2.63 -9.94
C GLY A 79 12.16 1.90 -8.73
N CYS A 80 11.38 1.62 -7.68
CA CYS A 80 11.86 0.81 -6.55
C CYS A 80 12.18 -0.63 -6.99
N ILE A 81 13.42 -1.05 -6.77
CA ILE A 81 13.90 -2.42 -7.08
C ILE A 81 13.88 -3.36 -5.87
N MET A 82 13.15 -3.01 -4.80
CA MET A 82 13.03 -3.81 -3.58
C MET A 82 14.37 -4.16 -2.89
N ALA A 83 15.33 -3.23 -2.90
CA ALA A 83 16.64 -3.40 -2.25
C ALA A 83 16.57 -3.51 -0.71
N ARG A 84 15.47 -3.07 -0.07
CA ARG A 84 15.23 -3.14 1.39
C ARG A 84 16.27 -2.44 2.28
N VAL A 85 16.96 -1.43 1.74
CA VAL A 85 17.93 -0.58 2.44
C VAL A 85 17.39 0.82 2.75
N CYS A 86 16.07 1.01 2.73
CA CYS A 86 15.42 2.32 2.83
C CYS A 86 15.87 3.11 4.08
N HIS A 87 15.99 2.43 5.23
CA HIS A 87 16.43 3.01 6.51
C HIS A 87 17.90 3.46 6.53
N THR A 88 18.70 3.09 5.53
CA THR A 88 20.15 3.37 5.51
C THR A 88 20.51 4.65 4.74
N ASN A 89 19.51 5.31 4.14
CA ASN A 89 19.71 6.45 3.23
C ASN A 89 20.49 6.12 1.94
N ASN A 90 20.75 4.83 1.65
CA ASN A 90 21.55 4.36 0.51
C ASN A 90 20.72 3.70 -0.61
N CYS A 91 19.52 4.23 -0.91
CA CYS A 91 18.70 3.71 -2.00
C CYS A 91 19.45 3.81 -3.34
N PRO A 92 19.70 2.70 -4.05
CA PRO A 92 20.54 2.70 -5.25
C PRO A 92 19.90 3.43 -6.45
N VAL A 93 18.58 3.60 -6.40
CA VAL A 93 17.72 4.13 -7.47
C VAL A 93 17.03 5.44 -7.08
N GLY A 94 17.47 6.09 -5.99
CA GLY A 94 16.99 7.43 -5.63
C GLY A 94 15.56 7.53 -5.08
N VAL A 95 14.86 6.40 -4.86
CA VAL A 95 13.47 6.39 -4.36
C VAL A 95 13.39 6.76 -2.87
N ALA A 96 14.21 6.13 -2.02
CA ALA A 96 14.16 6.30 -0.56
C ALA A 96 15.53 6.78 -0.02
N SER A 97 15.95 7.97 -0.47
CA SER A 97 17.19 8.62 -0.02
C SER A 97 17.03 10.14 -0.05
N GLN A 98 17.70 10.81 0.87
CA GLN A 98 17.84 12.28 0.90
C GLN A 98 19.20 12.73 0.34
N ARG A 99 20.10 11.80 0.00
CA ARG A 99 21.42 12.11 -0.60
C ARG A 99 21.24 12.62 -2.01
N GLU A 100 21.77 13.80 -2.31
CA GLU A 100 21.56 14.49 -3.57
C GLU A 100 22.02 13.66 -4.78
N GLU A 101 23.20 13.05 -4.68
CA GLU A 101 23.80 12.20 -5.70
C GLU A 101 23.02 10.89 -5.95
N LEU A 102 22.23 10.42 -4.98
CA LEU A 102 21.36 9.26 -5.12
C LEU A 102 19.98 9.66 -5.66
N ARG A 103 19.42 10.79 -5.22
CA ARG A 103 18.16 11.34 -5.76
C ARG A 103 18.28 11.64 -7.25
N ALA A 104 19.44 12.08 -7.71
CA ALA A 104 19.73 12.29 -9.14
C ALA A 104 19.60 11.00 -10.00
N ARG A 105 19.51 9.82 -9.37
CA ARG A 105 19.31 8.52 -10.04
C ARG A 105 17.83 8.10 -10.14
N PHE A 106 16.90 8.88 -9.58
CA PHE A 106 15.48 8.54 -9.59
C PHE A 106 14.93 8.49 -11.02
N PRO A 107 14.44 7.32 -11.48
CA PRO A 107 14.04 7.15 -12.89
C PRO A 107 12.55 7.44 -13.13
N GLY A 108 11.74 7.55 -12.07
CA GLY A 108 10.28 7.51 -12.19
C GLY A 108 9.68 8.73 -12.90
N ALA A 109 8.77 8.46 -13.83
CA ALA A 109 7.92 9.47 -14.44
C ALA A 109 6.50 9.39 -13.87
N PRO A 110 5.75 10.51 -13.78
CA PRO A 110 4.34 10.48 -13.37
C PRO A 110 3.48 9.52 -14.22
N ALA A 111 3.81 9.40 -15.51
CA ALA A 111 3.11 8.50 -16.44
C ALA A 111 3.22 7.02 -16.04
N ASP A 112 4.32 6.59 -15.43
CA ASP A 112 4.49 5.19 -15.02
C ASP A 112 3.45 4.80 -13.96
N LEU A 113 3.19 5.71 -13.02
CA LEU A 113 2.20 5.50 -11.98
C LEU A 113 0.77 5.59 -12.51
N VAL A 114 0.50 6.53 -13.42
CA VAL A 114 -0.81 6.66 -14.10
C VAL A 114 -1.13 5.39 -14.88
N ASN A 115 -0.18 4.89 -15.67
CA ASN A 115 -0.34 3.65 -16.44
C ASN A 115 -0.56 2.44 -15.53
N TYR A 116 0.17 2.35 -14.42
CA TYR A 116 -0.06 1.28 -13.43
C TYR A 116 -1.51 1.28 -12.94
N PHE A 117 -2.07 2.43 -12.57
CA PHE A 117 -3.46 2.50 -12.12
C PHE A 117 -4.47 2.25 -13.24
N HIS A 118 -4.18 2.61 -14.49
CA HIS A 118 -5.02 2.21 -15.61
C HIS A 118 -5.06 0.69 -15.78
N PHE A 119 -3.93 -0.01 -15.66
CA PHE A 119 -3.91 -1.46 -15.75
C PHE A 119 -4.63 -2.14 -14.58
N VAL A 120 -4.46 -1.64 -13.35
CA VAL A 120 -5.19 -2.16 -12.19
C VAL A 120 -6.71 -1.95 -12.33
N ALA A 121 -7.13 -0.86 -12.96
CA ALA A 121 -8.55 -0.56 -13.16
C ALA A 121 -9.20 -1.36 -14.29
N GLU A 122 -8.42 -1.77 -15.30
CA GLU A 122 -8.91 -2.56 -16.45
C GLU A 122 -8.96 -4.07 -16.16
N GLU A 123 -8.13 -4.57 -15.23
CA GLU A 123 -8.11 -5.98 -14.78
C GLU A 123 -9.41 -6.39 -14.05
#